data_AF-A0A9D7ZC01-F1
#
_entry.id   AF-A0A9D7ZC01-F1
#
_cell.length_a   1.000
_cell.length_b   1.000
_cell.length_c   1.000
_cell.angle_alpha   90.00
_cell.angle_beta   90.00
_cell.angle_gamma   90.00
#
_symmetry.space_group_name_H-M   'P 1'
#
loop_
_entity.id
_entity.type
_entity.pdbx_description
1 polymer ?
#
loop_
_entity_poly.entity_id
_entity_poly.type
_entity_poly.pdbx_seq_one_letter_code
_entity_poly.pdbx_strand_id
1 'polypeptide(L)'
;MIISMEIKSSIYTICFGLIFSSILIGCNLGEPKNDMNLMQKDRLTEVDQSKIKRVGMVIKIKEDKIEEYLKLHSDSVGGVRDLLKKYNLRNFSIFMTQLDDGKFYEFGYYEYWGSNYKKDMEELSEEPRNIEWLEICDPMQIPLKGESSWKEMELIYFNN
;
A
#
# COMPACT_ATOMS: atom_id res chain seq x y z
N MET A 1 41.12 -1.28 -11.47
CA MET A 1 41.77 0.04 -11.31
C MET A 1 41.28 0.86 -12.50
N ILE A 2 40.25 1.69 -12.31
CA ILE A 2 40.35 3.16 -12.24
C ILE A 2 40.52 3.75 -13.66
N ILE A 3 39.77 4.72 -14.18
CA ILE A 3 38.73 5.65 -13.69
C ILE A 3 38.29 6.46 -14.93
N SER A 4 37.00 6.84 -14.99
CA SER A 4 36.46 8.11 -15.55
C SER A 4 36.75 8.55 -17.00
N MET A 5 36.04 9.51 -17.61
CA MET A 5 35.00 10.46 -17.20
C MET A 5 34.34 10.92 -18.49
N GLU A 6 33.01 10.86 -18.59
CA GLU A 6 32.27 11.64 -19.59
C GLU A 6 31.87 12.98 -18.95
N ILE A 7 32.33 14.07 -19.55
CA ILE A 7 31.93 15.44 -19.22
C ILE A 7 30.81 15.83 -20.17
N LYS A 8 29.58 15.97 -19.66
CA LYS A 8 28.50 16.66 -20.37
C LYS A 8 28.49 18.12 -19.95
N SER A 9 28.71 19.02 -20.90
CA SER A 9 28.34 20.43 -20.81
C SER A 9 27.84 20.86 -22.19
N SER A 10 26.56 21.18 -22.28
CA SER A 10 26.08 22.05 -23.35
C SER A 10 24.91 22.87 -22.83
N ILE A 11 25.14 24.16 -22.92
CA ILE A 11 24.46 25.26 -22.27
C ILE A 11 23.48 25.79 -23.33
N TYR A 12 22.18 25.79 -23.03
CA TYR A 12 21.22 26.56 -23.82
C TYR A 12 21.17 27.98 -23.26
N THR A 13 21.62 28.96 -24.04
CA THR A 13 21.50 30.39 -23.77
C THR A 13 21.28 31.11 -25.09
N ILE A 14 20.04 31.51 -25.39
CA ILE A 14 19.59 32.51 -26.40
C ILE A 14 18.10 32.78 -26.01
N CYS A 15 17.50 33.97 -25.89
CA CYS A 15 17.86 35.35 -26.18
C CYS A 15 17.01 36.33 -25.33
N PHE A 16 17.64 37.46 -25.00
CA PHE A 16 17.15 38.85 -25.00
C PHE A 16 15.65 39.19 -24.98
N GLY A 17 15.29 40.07 -24.03
CA GLY A 17 14.06 40.86 -24.07
C GLY A 17 14.04 42.02 -23.06
N LEU A 18 14.59 43.17 -23.48
CA LEU A 18 14.15 44.56 -23.20
C LEU A 18 14.09 45.09 -21.75
N ILE A 19 15.14 45.86 -21.42
CA ILE A 19 15.17 47.22 -20.85
C ILE A 19 13.87 47.73 -20.17
N PHE A 20 13.94 47.91 -18.84
CA PHE A 20 13.28 49.05 -18.17
C PHE A 20 14.23 49.73 -17.18
N SER A 21 14.10 51.04 -17.17
CA SER A 21 14.92 52.07 -16.56
C SER A 21 15.06 51.97 -15.04
N SER A 22 16.24 52.39 -14.58
CA SER A 22 16.66 52.69 -13.22
C SER A 22 15.68 53.52 -12.39
N ILE A 23 15.28 53.01 -11.23
CA ILE A 23 15.00 53.78 -10.01
C ILE A 23 15.52 52.98 -8.81
N LEU A 24 16.60 53.46 -8.20
CA LEU A 24 17.05 53.06 -6.87
C LEU A 24 16.17 53.78 -5.83
N ILE A 25 15.27 53.04 -5.18
CA ILE A 25 14.74 53.41 -3.87
C ILE A 25 14.92 52.19 -2.98
N GLY A 26 15.75 52.36 -1.95
CA GLY A 26 16.01 51.35 -0.95
C GLY A 26 14.71 51.00 -0.21
N CYS A 27 14.34 49.72 -0.31
CA CYS A 27 13.52 49.06 0.69
C CYS A 27 14.36 47.94 1.28
N ASN A 28 14.49 48.00 2.60
CA ASN A 28 15.24 47.12 3.48
C ASN A 28 14.94 45.64 3.15
N LEU A 29 15.90 44.93 2.56
CA LEU A 29 15.88 43.47 2.48
C LEU A 29 16.11 42.94 3.89
N GLY A 30 15.02 42.74 4.64
CA GLY A 30 15.08 41.85 5.79
C GLY A 30 15.53 40.49 5.29
N GLU A 31 16.64 39.97 5.81
CA GLU A 31 17.12 38.65 5.44
C GLU A 31 16.00 37.62 5.61
N PRO A 32 15.79 36.72 4.63
CA PRO A 32 14.83 35.64 4.81
C PRO A 32 15.32 34.78 5.97
N LYS A 33 14.55 34.80 7.06
CA LYS A 33 14.77 33.88 8.17
C LYS A 33 14.76 32.47 7.61
N ASN A 34 15.81 31.74 7.95
CA ASN A 34 15.99 30.35 7.61
C ASN A 34 14.91 29.52 8.30
N ASP A 35 13.71 29.49 7.72
CA ASP A 35 12.57 28.71 8.20
C ASP A 35 12.70 27.25 7.74
N MET A 36 13.89 26.68 7.99
CA MET A 36 14.20 25.24 7.89
C MET A 36 13.57 24.48 9.05
N ASN A 37 12.31 24.77 9.34
CA ASN A 37 11.51 24.11 10.37
C ASN A 37 10.03 24.00 9.95
N LEU A 38 9.58 24.81 8.98
CA LEU A 38 8.25 24.67 8.38
C LEU A 38 8.21 23.52 7.36
N MET A 39 9.29 23.30 6.58
CA MET A 39 9.39 22.17 5.64
C MET A 39 9.74 20.81 6.27
N GLN A 40 9.92 20.76 7.59
CA GLN A 40 10.11 19.50 8.32
C GLN A 40 8.82 19.00 8.96
N LYS A 41 7.86 19.89 9.26
CA LYS A 41 6.63 19.53 9.98
C LYS A 41 5.63 18.79 9.09
N ASP A 42 5.60 19.11 7.80
CA ASP A 42 4.74 18.44 6.80
C ASP A 42 5.28 17.06 6.38
N ARG A 43 6.53 16.75 6.72
CA ARG A 43 7.19 15.47 6.38
C ARG A 43 6.89 14.33 7.35
N LEU A 44 6.10 14.59 8.41
CA LEU A 44 5.70 13.57 9.38
C LEU A 44 4.42 12.81 8.97
N THR A 45 3.81 13.15 7.83
CA THR A 45 2.58 12.51 7.34
C THR A 45 2.67 11.91 5.94
N GLU A 46 3.81 12.01 5.27
CA GLU A 46 4.04 11.27 4.02
C GLU A 46 4.50 9.86 4.39
N VAL A 47 3.59 8.90 4.32
CA VAL A 47 3.96 7.48 4.31
C VAL A 47 4.86 7.29 3.09
N ASP A 48 6.13 7.07 3.35
CA ASP A 48 7.11 6.68 2.36
C ASP A 48 6.57 5.46 1.60
N GLN A 49 6.08 5.68 0.39
CA GLN A 49 5.47 4.64 -0.45
C GLN A 49 6.45 3.49 -0.73
N SER A 50 7.76 3.72 -0.59
CA SER A 50 8.79 2.67 -0.70
C SER A 50 8.78 1.66 0.46
N LYS A 51 8.02 1.91 1.53
CA LYS A 51 7.88 1.04 2.70
C LYS A 51 6.58 0.23 2.76
N ILE A 52 5.67 0.41 1.82
CA ILE A 52 4.41 -0.34 1.81
C ILE A 52 4.68 -1.79 1.40
N LYS A 53 4.31 -2.75 2.27
CA LYS A 53 4.34 -4.18 1.91
C LYS A 53 3.04 -4.52 1.18
N ARG A 54 3.14 -4.97 -0.07
CA ARG A 54 2.00 -5.44 -0.86
C ARG A 54 1.94 -6.95 -0.75
N VAL A 55 0.76 -7.49 -0.44
CA VAL A 55 0.55 -8.92 -0.27
C VAL A 55 -0.54 -9.36 -1.22
N GLY A 56 -0.19 -10.29 -2.09
CA GLY A 56 -1.14 -11.08 -2.87
C GLY A 56 -1.23 -12.47 -2.28
N MET A 57 -2.44 -13.02 -2.16
CA MET A 57 -2.66 -14.35 -1.61
C MET A 57 -3.78 -15.08 -2.35
N VAL A 58 -3.75 -16.41 -2.30
CA VAL A 58 -4.72 -17.28 -2.98
C VAL A 58 -5.19 -18.42 -2.08
N ILE A 59 -6.48 -18.74 -2.17
CA ILE A 59 -7.11 -19.91 -1.54
C ILE A 59 -8.23 -20.44 -2.44
N LYS A 60 -8.74 -21.65 -2.18
CA LYS A 60 -9.96 -22.14 -2.83
C LYS A 60 -11.16 -21.87 -1.94
N ILE A 61 -12.34 -21.81 -2.56
CA ILE A 61 -13.62 -21.76 -1.86
C ILE A 61 -14.50 -22.96 -2.25
N LYS A 62 -15.27 -23.46 -1.30
CA LYS A 62 -16.28 -24.51 -1.54
C LYS A 62 -17.40 -23.94 -2.39
N GLU A 63 -17.73 -24.64 -3.47
CA GLU A 63 -18.76 -24.18 -4.42
C GLU A 63 -20.13 -24.00 -3.76
N ASP A 64 -20.51 -24.89 -2.85
CA ASP A 64 -21.76 -24.82 -2.07
C ASP A 64 -21.79 -23.69 -1.04
N LYS A 65 -20.69 -22.95 -0.86
CA LYS A 65 -20.55 -21.84 0.09
C LYS A 65 -20.40 -20.46 -0.56
N ILE A 66 -20.34 -20.39 -1.88
CA ILE A 66 -20.12 -19.12 -2.60
C ILE A 66 -21.20 -18.07 -2.28
N GLU A 67 -22.48 -18.45 -2.32
CA GLU A 67 -23.58 -17.51 -2.04
C GLU A 67 -23.50 -16.97 -0.60
N GLU A 68 -23.23 -17.84 0.37
CA GLU A 68 -23.07 -17.48 1.77
C GLU A 68 -21.89 -16.53 1.96
N TYR A 69 -20.75 -16.83 1.33
CA TYR A 69 -19.53 -16.03 1.39
C TYR A 69 -19.73 -14.62 0.81
N LEU A 70 -20.38 -14.51 -0.36
CA LEU A 70 -20.67 -13.23 -1.01
C LEU A 70 -21.58 -12.35 -0.13
N LYS A 71 -22.59 -12.94 0.51
CA LYS A 71 -23.46 -12.22 1.45
C LYS A 71 -22.67 -11.74 2.66
N LEU A 72 -21.83 -12.60 3.23
CA LEU A 72 -21.00 -12.30 4.39
C LEU A 72 -20.01 -11.14 4.10
N HIS A 73 -19.46 -11.07 2.90
CA HIS A 73 -18.49 -10.04 2.49
C HIS A 73 -19.13 -8.79 1.84
N SER A 74 -20.46 -8.70 1.79
CA SER A 74 -21.16 -7.52 1.27
C SER A 74 -20.84 -6.24 2.07
N ASP A 75 -20.99 -5.07 1.44
CA ASP A 75 -20.72 -3.77 2.09
C ASP A 75 -21.65 -3.49 3.28
N SER A 76 -22.83 -4.09 3.30
CA SER A 76 -23.79 -3.97 4.41
C SER A 76 -23.38 -4.74 5.66
N VAL A 77 -22.49 -5.73 5.55
CA VAL A 77 -22.00 -6.53 6.69
C VAL A 77 -20.65 -5.98 7.11
N GLY A 78 -20.56 -5.28 8.24
CA GLY A 78 -19.33 -4.59 8.64
C GLY A 78 -18.10 -5.50 8.81
N GLY A 79 -18.31 -6.73 9.28
CA GLY A 79 -17.26 -7.72 9.53
C GLY A 79 -16.16 -7.18 10.45
N VAL A 80 -14.91 -7.36 10.04
CA VAL A 80 -13.71 -6.94 10.78
C VAL A 80 -12.93 -5.81 10.09
N ARG A 81 -13.58 -5.05 9.19
CA ARG A 81 -12.92 -3.98 8.42
C ARG A 81 -12.21 -2.94 9.29
N ASP A 82 -12.74 -2.67 10.48
CA ASP A 82 -12.12 -1.75 11.44
C ASP A 82 -10.83 -2.33 12.05
N LEU A 83 -10.78 -3.63 12.31
CA LEU A 83 -9.57 -4.32 12.76
C LEU A 83 -8.50 -4.32 11.67
N LEU A 84 -8.87 -4.62 10.42
CA LEU A 84 -7.94 -4.55 9.28
C LEU A 84 -7.28 -3.16 9.22
N LYS A 85 -8.08 -2.09 9.34
CA LYS A 85 -7.57 -0.72 9.37
C LYS A 85 -6.71 -0.42 10.60
N LYS A 86 -7.10 -0.90 11.80
CA LYS A 86 -6.36 -0.75 13.06
C LYS A 86 -4.94 -1.34 12.95
N TYR A 87 -4.81 -2.49 12.29
CA TYR A 87 -3.55 -3.21 12.08
C TYR A 87 -2.90 -2.90 10.73
N ASN A 88 -3.17 -1.72 10.18
CA ASN A 88 -2.52 -1.15 9.01
C ASN A 88 -2.70 -1.91 7.69
N LEU A 89 -3.70 -2.79 7.60
CA LEU A 89 -4.12 -3.44 6.35
C LEU A 89 -5.08 -2.51 5.61
N ARG A 90 -4.69 -2.05 4.43
CA ARG A 90 -5.42 -1.10 3.59
C ARG A 90 -5.59 -1.62 2.18
N ASN A 91 -6.54 -1.02 1.46
CA ASN A 91 -6.85 -1.39 0.08
C ASN A 91 -7.10 -2.91 -0.07
N PHE A 92 -7.68 -3.53 0.97
CA PHE A 92 -7.91 -4.96 0.99
C PHE A 92 -9.09 -5.30 0.07
N SER A 93 -8.81 -6.02 -1.00
CA SER A 93 -9.77 -6.57 -1.95
C SER A 93 -9.68 -8.10 -1.99
N ILE A 94 -10.83 -8.75 -2.17
CA ILE A 94 -10.91 -10.19 -2.48
C ILE A 94 -11.60 -10.32 -3.83
N PHE A 95 -10.94 -10.99 -4.77
CA PHE A 95 -11.47 -11.34 -6.09
C PHE A 95 -11.80 -12.82 -6.10
N MET A 96 -12.76 -13.23 -6.92
CA MET A 96 -13.14 -14.63 -7.06
C MET A 96 -13.28 -15.01 -8.53
N THR A 97 -12.79 -16.18 -8.91
CA THR A 97 -12.98 -16.74 -10.25
C THR A 97 -12.94 -18.26 -10.20
N GLN A 98 -13.57 -18.90 -11.19
CA GLN A 98 -13.32 -20.30 -11.50
C GLN A 98 -12.09 -20.41 -12.41
N LEU A 99 -11.26 -21.43 -12.22
CA LEU A 99 -10.13 -21.75 -13.11
C LEU A 99 -10.44 -23.03 -13.93
N ASP A 100 -9.60 -23.34 -14.92
CA ASP A 100 -9.79 -24.46 -15.85
C ASP A 100 -9.88 -25.85 -15.18
N ASP A 101 -9.41 -25.98 -13.93
CA ASP A 101 -9.57 -27.20 -13.13
C ASP A 101 -10.99 -27.36 -12.54
N GLY A 102 -11.91 -26.45 -12.89
CA GLY A 102 -13.30 -26.41 -12.45
C GLY A 102 -13.50 -25.90 -11.03
N LYS A 103 -12.45 -25.52 -10.30
CA LYS A 103 -12.55 -25.08 -8.90
C LYS A 103 -12.62 -23.56 -8.81
N PHE A 104 -13.30 -23.09 -7.78
CA PHE A 104 -13.36 -21.68 -7.44
C PHE A 104 -12.19 -21.28 -6.56
N TYR A 105 -11.58 -20.16 -6.90
CA TYR A 105 -10.45 -19.57 -6.21
C TYR A 105 -10.77 -18.15 -5.80
N GLU A 106 -10.23 -17.78 -4.66
CA GLU A 106 -10.23 -16.42 -4.15
C GLU A 106 -8.81 -15.88 -4.22
N PHE A 107 -8.69 -14.63 -4.66
CA PHE A 107 -7.43 -13.89 -4.70
C PHE A 107 -7.57 -12.68 -3.79
N GLY A 108 -6.84 -12.70 -2.67
CA GLY A 108 -6.74 -11.58 -1.75
C GLY A 108 -5.60 -10.65 -2.15
N TYR A 109 -5.83 -9.36 -2.06
CA TYR A 109 -4.80 -8.33 -2.17
C TYR A 109 -4.97 -7.32 -1.06
N TYR A 110 -3.90 -6.98 -0.35
CA TYR A 110 -3.88 -5.82 0.53
C TYR A 110 -2.51 -5.16 0.54
N GLU A 111 -2.50 -3.93 1.04
CA GLU A 111 -1.31 -3.17 1.34
C GLU A 111 -1.17 -3.04 2.85
N TYR A 112 0.00 -3.38 3.38
CA TYR A 112 0.36 -3.12 4.76
C TYR A 112 1.15 -1.82 4.86
N TRP A 113 0.63 -0.89 5.66
CA TRP A 113 1.13 0.49 5.79
C TRP A 113 1.83 0.76 7.13
N GLY A 114 1.93 -0.25 8.01
CA GLY A 114 2.53 -0.10 9.32
C GLY A 114 4.05 -0.26 9.30
N SER A 115 4.66 -0.18 10.49
CA SER A 115 6.12 -0.25 10.64
C SER A 115 6.62 -1.59 11.18
N ASN A 116 5.74 -2.49 11.62
CA ASN A 116 6.12 -3.79 12.17
C ASN A 116 5.07 -4.85 11.80
N TYR A 117 5.20 -5.39 10.58
CA TYR A 117 4.25 -6.36 10.03
C TYR A 117 4.04 -7.56 10.93
N LYS A 118 5.13 -8.17 11.42
CA LYS A 118 5.06 -9.37 12.26
C LYS A 118 4.24 -9.10 13.52
N LYS A 119 4.55 -8.02 14.24
CA LYS A 119 3.83 -7.65 15.46
C LYS A 119 2.36 -7.37 15.20
N ASP A 120 2.03 -6.61 14.15
CA ASP A 120 0.64 -6.27 13.85
C ASP A 120 -0.18 -7.52 13.46
N MET A 121 0.41 -8.48 12.77
CA MET A 121 -0.27 -9.74 12.42
C MET A 121 -0.44 -10.65 13.65
N GLU A 122 0.55 -10.70 14.55
CA GLU A 122 0.43 -11.41 15.83
C GLU A 122 -0.71 -10.82 16.67
N GLU A 123 -0.74 -9.50 16.87
CA GLU A 123 -1.79 -8.83 17.63
C GLU A 123 -3.18 -8.97 16.97
N LEU A 124 -3.29 -8.90 15.63
CA LEU A 124 -4.54 -9.14 14.92
C LEU A 124 -5.04 -10.59 15.09
N SER A 125 -4.13 -11.57 15.14
CA SER A 125 -4.51 -12.98 15.35
C SER A 125 -5.07 -13.25 16.75
N GLU A 126 -4.76 -12.38 17.71
CA GLU A 126 -5.24 -12.46 19.08
C GLU A 126 -6.56 -11.69 19.31
N GLU A 127 -7.03 -10.91 18.34
CA GLU A 127 -8.29 -10.15 18.44
C GLU A 127 -9.51 -11.09 18.49
N PRO A 128 -10.33 -11.06 19.55
CA PRO A 128 -11.47 -11.97 19.67
C PRO A 128 -12.45 -11.90 18.51
N ARG A 129 -12.77 -10.70 18.02
CA ARG A 129 -13.67 -10.52 16.86
C ARG A 129 -13.06 -11.04 15.56
N ASN A 130 -11.73 -11.02 15.43
CA ASN A 130 -11.05 -11.60 14.27
C ASN A 130 -11.12 -13.13 14.32
N ILE A 131 -10.91 -13.72 15.50
CA ILE A 131 -11.07 -15.16 15.73
C ILE A 131 -12.50 -15.61 15.39
N GLU A 132 -13.51 -14.95 15.96
CA GLU A 132 -14.93 -15.25 15.67
C GLU A 132 -15.27 -15.12 14.18
N TRP A 133 -14.71 -14.11 13.51
CA TRP A 133 -14.89 -13.92 12.06
C TRP A 133 -14.28 -15.07 11.26
N LEU A 134 -13.08 -15.52 11.63
CA LEU A 134 -12.40 -16.64 10.97
C LEU A 134 -13.11 -17.99 11.23
N GLU A 135 -13.68 -18.20 12.42
CA GLU A 135 -14.49 -19.40 12.69
C GLU A 135 -15.69 -19.55 11.74
N ILE A 136 -16.21 -18.43 11.22
CA ILE A 136 -17.27 -18.42 10.21
C ILE A 136 -16.69 -18.64 8.80
N CYS A 137 -15.59 -17.96 8.47
CA CYS A 137 -15.03 -17.94 7.11
C CYS A 137 -14.24 -19.21 6.77
N ASP A 138 -13.38 -19.69 7.67
CA ASP A 138 -12.46 -20.80 7.44
C ASP A 138 -13.17 -22.09 6.98
N PRO A 139 -14.34 -22.47 7.53
CA PRO A 139 -15.08 -23.63 7.06
C PRO A 139 -15.58 -23.52 5.61
N MET A 140 -15.66 -22.32 5.03
CA MET A 140 -16.08 -22.10 3.64
C MET A 140 -14.90 -22.29 2.66
N GLN A 141 -13.68 -22.17 3.15
CA GLN A 141 -12.47 -22.16 2.34
C GLN A 141 -11.76 -23.52 2.34
N ILE A 142 -10.88 -23.72 1.35
CA ILE A 142 -10.06 -24.92 1.21
C ILE A 142 -8.61 -24.48 0.93
N PRO A 143 -7.67 -24.69 1.87
CA PRO A 143 -6.27 -24.40 1.64
C PRO A 143 -5.70 -25.12 0.41
N LEU A 144 -4.69 -24.50 -0.20
CA LEU A 144 -3.92 -25.17 -1.26
C LEU A 144 -3.11 -26.35 -0.68
N LYS A 145 -2.70 -27.28 -1.56
CA LYS A 145 -1.92 -28.44 -1.13
C LYS A 145 -0.63 -27.99 -0.44
N GLY A 146 -0.45 -28.40 0.82
CA GLY A 146 0.71 -28.06 1.63
C GLY A 146 0.54 -26.80 2.49
N GLU A 147 -0.59 -26.11 2.36
CA GLU A 147 -0.91 -24.91 3.14
C GLU A 147 -1.97 -25.26 4.20
N SER A 148 -1.94 -24.54 5.32
CA SER A 148 -2.99 -24.60 6.35
C SER A 148 -4.04 -23.48 6.22
N SER A 149 -3.75 -22.47 5.41
CA SER A 149 -4.62 -21.31 5.16
C SER A 149 -4.31 -20.70 3.78
N TRP A 150 -4.57 -19.41 3.59
CA TRP A 150 -4.20 -18.63 2.42
C TRP A 150 -2.72 -18.77 2.09
N LYS A 151 -2.41 -18.97 0.80
CA LYS A 151 -1.04 -19.00 0.30
C LYS A 151 -0.60 -17.61 -0.13
N GLU A 152 0.45 -17.06 0.47
CA GLU A 152 1.09 -15.83 -0.03
C GLU A 152 1.76 -16.10 -1.39
N MET A 153 1.56 -15.18 -2.34
CA MET A 153 2.14 -15.21 -3.68
C MET A 153 3.36 -14.29 -3.74
N GLU A 154 4.34 -14.63 -4.59
CA GLU A 154 5.51 -13.78 -4.82
C GLU A 154 5.15 -12.55 -5.66
N LEU A 155 5.45 -11.36 -5.14
CA LEU A 155 5.32 -10.11 -5.89
C LEU A 155 6.53 -9.96 -6.83
N ILE A 156 6.35 -10.23 -8.11
CA ILE A 156 7.43 -10.18 -9.11
C ILE A 156 7.58 -8.82 -9.81
N TYR A 157 6.55 -7.99 -9.80
CA TYR A 157 6.55 -6.69 -10.47
C TYR A 157 5.59 -5.72 -9.78
N PHE A 158 6.03 -4.47 -9.67
CA PHE A 158 5.20 -3.36 -9.23
C PHE A 158 5.63 -2.10 -9.99
N ASN A 159 4.66 -1.33 -10.45
CA ASN A 159 4.86 -0.03 -11.08
C ASN A 159 4.02 0.98 -10.30
N ASN A 160 4.65 2.02 -9.77
CA ASN A 160 4.00 3.09 -9.02
C ASN A 160 3.58 4.25 -9.91
#